data_AF-A0A836HJ21-F1
#
_entry.id   AF-A0A836HJ21-F1
#
_cell.length_a   1.000
_cell.length_b   1.000
_cell.length_c   1.000
_cell.angle_alpha   90.00
_cell.angle_beta   90.00
_cell.angle_gamma   90.00
#
_symmetry.space_group_name_H-M   'P 1'
#
loop_
_entity.id
_entity.type
_entity.pdbx_description
1 polymer ?
#
loop_
_entity_poly.entity_id
_entity_poly.type
_entity_poly.pdbx_seq_one_letter_code
_entity_poly.pdbx_strand_id
1 'polypeptide(L)'
;MPMNEPAFTTNEARVERLRANYNEGVLRESLSTVDREKRDLHCLYVSHDKLMFLFQNAMEDYSRSVKNQKVKEYNEVCIGTASLPSKDHGRKFHLPFL
;
A
#
# COMPACT_ATOMS: atom_id res chain seq x y z
N MET A 1 9.26 12.66 29.80
CA MET A 1 7.93 12.85 29.16
C MET A 1 6.95 11.94 29.89
N PRO A 2 5.91 12.47 30.55
CA PRO A 2 4.88 11.61 31.14
C PRO A 2 4.13 10.87 30.02
N MET A 3 3.87 9.58 30.20
CA MET A 3 3.10 8.78 29.26
C MET A 3 1.61 9.11 29.47
N ASN A 4 0.89 9.45 28.41
CA ASN A 4 -0.56 9.69 28.53
C ASN A 4 -1.26 8.42 29.03
N GLU A 5 -2.16 8.58 30.01
CA GLU A 5 -2.95 7.48 30.53
C GLU A 5 -3.94 6.95 29.46
N PRO A 6 -4.19 5.63 29.40
CA PRO A 6 -5.19 5.07 28.49
C PRO A 6 -6.58 5.64 28.78
N ALA A 7 -7.23 6.21 27.76
CA ALA A 7 -8.59 6.72 27.85
C ALA A 7 -9.53 5.99 26.89
N PHE A 8 -10.73 5.66 27.39
CA PHE A 8 -11.80 5.13 26.54
C PHE A 8 -12.33 6.23 25.61
N THR A 9 -12.76 5.84 24.41
CA THR A 9 -13.34 6.76 23.43
C THR A 9 -14.82 6.47 23.24
N THR A 10 -15.63 7.52 23.24
CA THR A 10 -17.06 7.49 22.90
C THR A 10 -17.35 8.07 21.52
N ASN A 11 -16.31 8.44 20.76
CA ASN A 11 -16.47 8.95 19.41
C ASN A 11 -16.79 7.79 18.46
N GLU A 12 -18.01 7.76 17.95
CA GLU A 12 -18.50 6.68 17.07
C GLU A 12 -17.60 6.44 15.85
N ALA A 13 -17.15 7.49 15.16
CA ALA A 13 -16.25 7.35 14.01
C ALA A 13 -14.88 6.76 14.39
N ARG A 14 -14.40 7.02 15.62
CA ARG A 14 -13.20 6.38 16.15
C ARG A 14 -13.45 4.93 16.52
N VAL A 15 -14.57 4.62 17.16
CA VAL A 15 -14.96 3.25 17.51
C VAL A 15 -15.11 2.40 16.26
N GLU A 16 -15.77 2.90 15.22
CA GLU A 16 -15.95 2.19 13.95
C GLU A 16 -14.61 1.87 13.28
N ARG A 17 -13.70 2.84 13.20
CA ARG A 17 -12.34 2.59 12.69
C ARG A 17 -11.58 1.55 13.53
N LEU A 18 -11.69 1.62 14.86
CA LEU A 18 -11.04 0.63 15.73
C LEU A 18 -11.62 -0.78 15.53
N ARG A 19 -12.94 -0.90 15.36
CA ARG A 19 -13.60 -2.17 15.03
C ARG A 19 -13.15 -2.70 13.67
N ALA A 20 -13.08 -1.85 12.65
CA ALA A 20 -12.58 -2.23 11.33
C ALA A 20 -11.14 -2.76 11.41
N ASN A 21 -10.25 -2.04 12.10
CA ASN A 21 -8.86 -2.48 12.31
C ASN A 21 -8.77 -3.80 13.07
N TYR A 22 -9.59 -3.99 14.11
CA TYR A 22 -9.63 -5.24 14.87
C TYR A 22 -10.06 -6.41 13.97
N ASN A 23 -11.16 -6.24 13.25
CA ASN A 23 -11.68 -7.26 12.34
C ASN A 23 -10.66 -7.63 11.26
N GLU A 24 -9.98 -6.65 10.67
CA GLU A 24 -8.91 -6.89 9.71
C GLU A 24 -7.73 -7.65 10.34
N GLY A 25 -7.35 -7.28 11.57
CA GLY A 25 -6.30 -7.96 12.35
C GLY A 25 -6.63 -9.44 12.58
N VAL A 26 -7.83 -9.73 13.06
CA VAL A 26 -8.31 -11.11 13.29
C VAL A 26 -8.29 -11.92 11.99
N LEU A 27 -8.77 -11.34 10.88
CA LEU A 27 -8.70 -11.98 9.57
C LEU A 27 -7.25 -12.29 9.17
N ARG A 28 -6.33 -11.35 9.38
CA ARG A 28 -4.91 -11.55 9.06
C ARG A 28 -4.25 -12.64 9.93
N GLU A 29 -4.62 -12.73 11.20
CA GLU A 29 -4.11 -13.76 12.12
C GLU A 29 -4.66 -15.16 11.80
N SER A 30 -5.89 -15.24 11.27
CA SER A 30 -6.47 -16.51 10.83
C SER A 30 -5.85 -17.10 9.56
N LEU A 31 -5.07 -16.31 8.80
CA LEU A 31 -4.38 -16.78 7.60
C LEU A 31 -3.12 -17.58 7.97
N SER A 32 -2.82 -18.59 7.15
CA SER A 32 -1.53 -19.27 7.25
C SER A 32 -0.38 -18.29 6.99
N THR A 33 0.79 -18.54 7.58
CA THR A 33 1.98 -17.70 7.37
C THR A 33 2.31 -17.54 5.88
N VAL A 34 2.21 -18.63 5.11
CA VAL A 34 2.48 -18.65 3.67
C VAL A 34 1.50 -17.76 2.89
N ASP A 35 0.21 -17.82 3.24
CA ASP A 35 -0.80 -17.00 2.55
C ASP A 35 -0.71 -15.53 2.94
N ARG A 36 -0.35 -15.26 4.20
CA ARG A 36 -0.06 -13.90 4.67
C ARG A 36 1.12 -13.29 3.93
N GLU A 37 2.23 -14.02 3.79
CA GLU A 37 3.41 -13.56 3.05
C GLU A 37 3.11 -13.33 1.56
N LYS A 38 2.34 -14.20 0.92
CA LYS A 38 1.88 -13.99 -0.47
C LYS A 38 1.03 -12.74 -0.61
N ARG A 39 0.11 -12.51 0.34
CA ARG A 39 -0.73 -11.31 0.35
C ARG A 39 0.10 -10.05 0.58
N ASP A 40 1.02 -10.08 1.55
CA ASP A 40 1.92 -8.96 1.84
C ASP A 40 2.80 -8.65 0.62
N LEU A 41 3.34 -9.67 -0.07
CA LEU A 41 4.06 -9.52 -1.34
C LEU A 41 3.19 -8.90 -2.44
N HIS A 42 1.93 -9.31 -2.56
CA HIS A 42 1.00 -8.71 -3.51
C HIS A 42 0.74 -7.23 -3.17
N CYS A 43 0.61 -6.88 -1.89
CA CYS A 43 0.44 -5.48 -1.47
C CYS A 43 1.68 -4.62 -1.78
N LEU A 44 2.87 -5.22 -1.81
CA LEU A 44 4.12 -4.56 -2.17
C LEU A 44 4.38 -4.55 -3.70
N TYR A 45 3.59 -5.29 -4.48
CA TYR A 45 3.77 -5.35 -5.91
C TYR A 45 3.39 -4.02 -6.56
N VAL A 46 4.33 -3.45 -7.30
CA VAL A 46 4.16 -2.22 -8.08
C VAL A 46 4.62 -2.52 -9.50
N SER A 47 3.79 -2.19 -10.50
CA SER A 47 4.19 -2.34 -11.90
C SER A 47 5.39 -1.43 -12.22
N HIS A 48 6.18 -1.79 -13.22
CA HIS A 48 7.30 -0.97 -13.66
C HIS A 48 6.87 0.47 -13.99
N ASP A 49 5.76 0.63 -14.71
CA ASP A 49 5.23 1.93 -15.09
C ASP A 49 4.83 2.77 -13.86
N LYS A 50 4.19 2.15 -12.87
CA LYS A 50 3.83 2.84 -11.63
C LYS A 50 5.07 3.23 -10.83
N LEU A 51 6.10 2.38 -10.81
CA LEU A 51 7.36 2.70 -10.16
C LEU A 51 8.06 3.89 -10.84
N MET A 52 8.08 3.92 -12.18
CA MET A 52 8.65 5.03 -12.94
C MET A 52 7.88 6.33 -12.72
N PHE A 53 6.55 6.27 -12.72
CA PHE A 53 5.70 7.39 -12.38
C PHE A 53 5.99 7.92 -10.96
N LEU A 54 6.08 7.03 -9.96
CA LEU A 54 6.37 7.43 -8.58
C LEU A 54 7.74 8.11 -8.46
N PHE A 55 8.75 7.59 -9.17
CA PHE A 55 10.09 8.18 -9.19
C PHE A 55 10.07 9.60 -9.79
N GLN A 56 9.45 9.77 -10.96
CA GLN A 56 9.31 11.09 -11.59
C GLN A 56 8.54 12.05 -10.69
N ASN A 57 7.39 11.64 -10.15
CA ASN A 57 6.58 12.46 -9.26
C ASN A 57 7.32 12.88 -7.98
N ALA A 58 8.25 12.04 -7.49
CA ALA A 58 9.09 12.37 -6.34
C ALA A 58 10.14 13.43 -6.68
N MET A 59 10.74 13.35 -7.87
CA MET A 59 11.79 14.27 -8.34
C MET A 59 11.31 15.68 -8.65
N GLU A 60 10.04 15.84 -8.99
CA GLU A 60 9.46 17.14 -9.32
C GLU A 60 9.34 18.06 -8.09
N ASP A 61 9.48 19.37 -8.28
CA ASP A 61 9.44 20.39 -7.20
C ASP A 61 8.02 20.76 -6.74
N TYR A 62 7.05 19.86 -6.90
CA TYR A 62 5.69 20.09 -6.45
C TYR A 62 5.55 20.02 -4.93
N SER A 63 4.55 20.72 -4.40
CA SER A 63 4.12 20.55 -3.02
C SER A 63 3.59 19.13 -2.76
N ARG A 64 3.65 18.70 -1.49
CA ARG A 64 3.17 17.38 -1.06
C ARG A 64 1.72 17.10 -1.47
N SER A 65 0.85 18.11 -1.40
CA SER A 65 -0.57 17.96 -1.76
C SER A 65 -0.73 17.63 -3.25
N VAL A 66 0.04 18.29 -4.12
CA VAL A 66 0.01 18.05 -5.57
C VAL A 66 0.57 16.67 -5.91
N LYS A 67 1.68 16.26 -5.28
CA LYS A 67 2.24 14.90 -5.45
C LYS A 67 1.22 13.82 -5.08
N ASN A 68 0.50 14.00 -3.97
CA ASN A 68 -0.53 13.07 -3.54
C ASN A 68 -1.72 13.03 -4.51
N GLN A 69 -2.12 14.18 -5.02
CA GLN A 69 -3.22 14.29 -5.98
C GLN A 69 -2.88 13.58 -7.30
N LYS A 70 -1.67 13.78 -7.85
CA LYS A 70 -1.20 13.06 -9.04
C LYS A 70 -1.18 11.55 -8.86
N VAL A 71 -0.75 11.07 -7.69
CA VAL A 71 -0.77 9.63 -7.36
C VAL A 71 -2.19 9.08 -7.33
N LYS A 72 -3.14 9.85 -6.79
CA LYS A 72 -4.56 9.48 -6.75
C LYS A 72 -5.11 9.34 -8.17
N GLU A 73 -4.86 10.34 -9.03
CA GLU A 73 -5.27 10.33 -10.43
C GLU A 73 -4.69 9.14 -11.20
N TYR A 74 -3.39 8.87 -11.04
CA TYR A 74 -2.75 7.70 -11.66
C TYR A 74 -3.42 6.39 -11.23
N ASN A 75 -3.70 6.22 -9.94
CA ASN A 75 -4.35 5.01 -9.44
C ASN A 75 -5.77 4.85 -9.99
N GLU A 76 -6.56 5.91 -10.06
CA GLU A 76 -7.92 5.87 -10.60
C GLU A 76 -7.95 5.46 -12.08
N VAL A 77 -7.00 5.98 -12.88
CA VAL A 77 -6.88 5.65 -14.32
C VAL A 77 -6.40 4.20 -14.54
N CYS A 78 -5.43 3.74 -13.75
CA CYS A 78 -4.87 2.39 -13.90
C CYS A 78 -5.76 1.29 -13.31
N ILE A 79 -6.57 1.57 -12.29
CA ILE A 79 -7.53 0.61 -11.73
C ILE A 79 -8.66 0.31 -12.72
N GLY A 80 -9.02 1.25 -13.61
CA GLY A 80 -10.01 1.03 -14.68
C GLY A 80 -9.53 0.16 -15.85
N THR A 81 -8.22 -0.10 -15.97
CA THR A 81 -7.60 -0.76 -17.13
C THR A 81 -6.79 -2.02 -16.78
N ALA A 82 -6.59 -2.32 -15.50
CA ALA A 82 -5.81 -3.47 -15.06
C ALA A 82 -6.59 -4.79 -15.19
N SER A 83 -6.49 -5.43 -16.36
CA SER A 83 -6.54 -6.90 -16.42
C SER A 83 -5.40 -7.47 -15.55
N LEU A 84 -5.70 -8.52 -14.78
CA LEU A 84 -4.79 -9.25 -13.90
C LEU A 84 -3.37 -9.38 -14.50
N PRO A 85 -2.30 -9.23 -13.69
CA PRO A 85 -0.94 -9.37 -14.20
C PRO A 85 -0.75 -10.79 -14.73
N SER A 86 -0.51 -10.88 -16.04
CA SER A 86 -0.06 -12.09 -16.72
C SER A 86 1.15 -12.65 -15.98
N LYS A 87 1.10 -13.94 -15.64
CA LYS A 87 2.28 -14.72 -15.25
C LYS A 87 3.22 -14.70 -16.45
N ASP A 88 4.24 -13.83 -16.42
CA ASP A 88 5.35 -13.98 -17.34
C ASP A 88 6.68 -13.97 -16.61
N HIS A 89 7.47 -14.96 -17.01
CA HIS A 89 8.56 -15.56 -16.28
C HIS A 89 9.87 -14.78 -16.38
N GLY A 90 10.71 -14.90 -15.34
CA GLY A 90 12.09 -15.31 -15.55
C GLY A 90 13.07 -14.34 -16.21
N ARG A 91 13.04 -13.04 -15.92
CA ARG A 91 14.21 -12.18 -16.21
C ARG A 91 15.10 -12.03 -14.99
N LYS A 92 16.24 -12.71 -15.03
CA LYS A 92 17.40 -12.48 -14.15
C LYS A 92 17.88 -11.04 -14.38
N PHE A 93 17.60 -10.14 -13.45
CA PHE A 93 18.20 -8.82 -13.44
C PHE A 93 19.58 -8.91 -12.80
N HIS A 94 20.63 -8.89 -13.61
CA HIS A 94 21.99 -8.60 -13.14
C HIS A 94 22.02 -7.10 -12.80
N LEU A 95 22.11 -6.77 -11.51
CA LEU A 95 22.40 -5.41 -11.07
C LEU A 95 23.94 -5.25 -11.09
N PRO A 96 24.51 -4.31 -11.87
CA PRO A 96 25.96 -4.15 -11.96
C PRO A 96 26.55 -3.32 -10.80
N PHE A 97 25.83 -3.17 -9.69
CA PHE A 97 26.26 -2.37 -8.53
C PHE A 97 25.99 -3.06 -7.19
N LEU A 98 26.24 -4.37 -7.11
CA LEU A 98 26.52 -5.09 -5.88
C LEU A 98 27.77 -5.94 -6.05
#